data_AF-K1R2D8-F1
#
_entry.id   AF-K1R2D8-F1
#
_cell.length_a   1.000
_cell.length_b   1.000
_cell.length_c   1.000
_cell.angle_alpha   90.00
_cell.angle_beta   90.00
_cell.angle_gamma   90.00
#
_symmetry.space_group_name_H-M   'P 1'
#
loop_
_entity.id
_entity.type
_entity.pdbx_description
1 polymer ?
#
loop_
_entity_poly.entity_id
_entity_poly.type
_entity_poly.pdbx_seq_one_letter_code
_entity_poly.pdbx_strand_id
1 'polypeptide(L)'
;MPLSQDTLRFIREHRRDDVRSLALQARRYPSVDMPAAITQISGWQIAKEKIPAWAENEHILYPAHLSLEQCSSQATAQYKAEIITNLLHTEQEHPAQGPVPP
;
A
#
# COMPACT_ATOMS: atom_id res chain seq x y z
N MET A 1 8.82 -15.15 -5.15
CA MET A 1 8.16 -16.00 -6.17
C MET A 1 6.76 -15.46 -6.41
N PRO A 2 6.21 -15.56 -7.64
CA PRO A 2 4.80 -15.27 -7.87
C PRO A 2 3.92 -16.25 -7.10
N LEU A 3 2.80 -15.78 -6.56
CA LEU A 3 1.81 -16.61 -5.88
C LEU A 3 1.04 -17.48 -6.89
N SER A 4 0.61 -18.68 -6.47
CA SER A 4 -0.22 -19.55 -7.31
C SER A 4 -1.59 -18.92 -7.59
N GLN A 5 -2.24 -19.33 -8.68
CA GLN A 5 -3.59 -18.86 -9.01
C GLN A 5 -4.62 -19.21 -7.91
N ASP A 6 -4.47 -20.37 -7.28
CA ASP A 6 -5.32 -20.78 -6.17
C ASP A 6 -5.13 -19.88 -4.95
N THR A 7 -3.89 -19.54 -4.60
CA THR A 7 -3.60 -18.58 -3.52
C THR A 7 -4.15 -17.20 -3.83
N LEU A 8 -3.97 -16.70 -5.06
CA LEU A 8 -4.50 -15.40 -5.48
C LEU A 8 -6.03 -15.34 -5.43
N ARG A 9 -6.70 -16.42 -5.86
CA ARG A 9 -8.17 -16.53 -5.77
C ARG A 9 -8.62 -16.53 -4.31
N PHE A 10 -7.98 -17.33 -3.47
CA PHE A 10 -8.27 -17.40 -2.04
C PHE A 10 -8.12 -16.03 -1.36
N ILE A 11 -7.05 -15.28 -1.65
CA ILE A 11 -6.85 -13.92 -1.12
C ILE A 11 -8.04 -13.01 -1.49
N ARG A 12 -8.46 -13.00 -2.76
CA ARG A 12 -9.56 -12.13 -3.21
C ARG A 12 -10.90 -12.47 -2.54
N GLU A 13 -11.19 -13.75 -2.39
CA GLU A 13 -12.43 -14.25 -1.78
C GLU A 13 -12.48 -13.96 -0.27
N HIS A 14 -11.35 -14.09 0.41
CA HIS A 14 -11.29 -14.05 1.88
C HIS A 14 -10.64 -12.77 2.45
N ARG A 15 -10.32 -11.75 1.63
CA ARG A 15 -9.62 -10.53 2.11
C ARG A 15 -10.36 -9.74 3.20
N ARG A 16 -11.65 -9.98 3.38
CA ARG A 16 -12.48 -9.34 4.43
C ARG A 16 -12.68 -10.22 5.66
N ASP A 17 -12.22 -11.46 5.62
CA ASP A 17 -12.41 -12.43 6.70
C ASP A 17 -11.31 -12.28 7.76
N ASP A 18 -11.57 -12.82 8.95
CA ASP A 18 -10.59 -12.85 10.03
C ASP A 18 -9.44 -13.82 9.71
N VAL A 19 -8.22 -13.30 9.65
CA VAL A 19 -7.01 -14.07 9.30
C VAL A 19 -6.71 -15.20 10.27
N ARG A 20 -7.06 -15.07 11.56
CA ARG A 20 -6.83 -16.12 12.56
C ARG A 20 -7.74 -17.31 12.28
N SER A 21 -9.01 -17.04 11.96
CA SER A 21 -9.99 -18.05 11.56
C SER A 21 -9.55 -18.77 10.29
N LEU A 22 -9.02 -18.06 9.28
CA LEU A 22 -8.51 -18.67 8.05
C LEU A 22 -7.29 -19.57 8.31
N ALA A 23 -6.38 -19.17 9.20
CA ALA A 23 -5.20 -19.96 9.56
C ALA A 23 -5.55 -21.35 10.10
N LEU A 24 -6.61 -21.44 10.92
CA LEU A 24 -7.10 -22.72 11.45
C LEU A 24 -7.72 -23.62 10.37
N GLN A 25 -8.10 -23.05 9.23
CA GLN A 25 -8.71 -23.76 8.11
C GLN A 25 -7.70 -24.23 7.06
N ALA A 26 -6.39 -24.06 7.27
CA ALA A 26 -5.34 -24.42 6.29
C ALA A 26 -5.51 -25.80 5.66
N ARG A 27 -5.90 -26.82 6.44
CA ARG A 27 -6.11 -28.19 5.97
C ARG A 27 -7.24 -28.35 4.95
N ARG A 28 -8.19 -27.41 4.90
CA ARG A 28 -9.30 -27.41 3.92
C ARG A 28 -8.85 -26.97 2.52
N TYR A 29 -7.69 -26.32 2.42
CA TYR A 29 -7.20 -25.69 1.18
C TYR A 29 -5.77 -26.16 0.86
N PRO A 30 -5.56 -27.43 0.49
CA PRO A 30 -4.22 -27.99 0.32
C PRO A 30 -3.41 -27.39 -0.83
N SER A 31 -4.06 -26.73 -1.80
CA SER A 31 -3.39 -26.05 -2.92
C SER A 31 -3.07 -24.57 -2.65
N VAL A 32 -3.52 -24.04 -1.50
CA VAL A 32 -3.29 -22.65 -1.10
C VAL A 32 -2.05 -22.59 -0.23
N ASP A 33 -1.14 -21.71 -0.58
CA ASP A 33 -0.07 -21.27 0.32
C ASP A 33 -0.69 -20.39 1.41
N MET A 34 -1.16 -21.03 2.48
CA MET A 34 -1.90 -20.38 3.56
C MET A 34 -1.08 -19.30 4.29
N PRO A 35 0.21 -19.51 4.63
CA PRO A 35 1.04 -18.45 5.19
C PRO A 35 1.16 -17.21 4.28
N ALA A 36 1.36 -17.42 2.98
CA ALA A 36 1.43 -16.31 2.03
C ALA A 36 0.07 -15.61 1.90
N ALA A 37 -1.03 -16.37 1.82
CA ALA A 37 -2.38 -15.83 1.74
C ALA A 37 -2.72 -14.95 2.95
N ILE A 38 -2.45 -15.44 4.17
CA ILE A 38 -2.68 -14.68 5.41
C ILE A 38 -1.90 -13.38 5.42
N THR A 39 -0.62 -13.43 5.01
CA THR A 39 0.23 -12.23 4.92
C THR A 39 -0.39 -11.20 3.97
N GLN A 40 -0.84 -11.63 2.79
CA GLN A 40 -1.43 -10.74 1.80
C GLN A 40 -2.81 -10.22 2.23
N ILE A 41 -3.65 -11.04 2.87
CA ILE A 41 -4.96 -10.62 3.38
C ILE A 41 -4.78 -9.57 4.49
N SER A 42 -3.91 -9.83 5.46
CA SER A 42 -3.61 -8.86 6.53
C SER A 42 -3.03 -7.56 5.95
N GLY A 43 -2.12 -7.67 4.99
CA GLY A 43 -1.55 -6.52 4.32
C GLY A 43 -2.59 -5.68 3.56
N TRP A 44 -3.51 -6.33 2.84
CA TRP A 44 -4.63 -5.67 2.17
C TRP A 44 -5.55 -4.96 3.17
N GLN A 45 -5.87 -5.59 4.31
CA GLN A 45 -6.73 -5.01 5.35
C GLN A 45 -6.12 -3.72 5.94
N ILE A 46 -4.81 -3.72 6.23
CA ILE A 46 -4.10 -2.53 6.70
C ILE A 46 -4.07 -1.45 5.62
N ALA A 47 -3.72 -1.84 4.39
CA ALA A 47 -3.64 -0.92 3.27
C ALA A 47 -5.01 -0.29 2.97
N LYS A 48 -6.10 -1.03 3.06
CA LYS A 48 -7.45 -0.51 2.83
C LYS A 48 -7.77 0.72 3.69
N GLU A 49 -7.34 0.71 4.95
CA GLU A 49 -7.56 1.84 5.86
C GLU A 49 -6.48 2.92 5.73
N LYS A 50 -5.21 2.52 5.63
CA LYS A 50 -4.07 3.44 5.69
C LYS A 50 -3.67 4.05 4.33
N ILE A 51 -3.80 3.26 3.26
CA ILE A 51 -3.42 3.59 1.89
C ILE A 51 -4.49 3.05 0.91
N PRO A 52 -5.73 3.60 0.90
CA PRO A 52 -6.85 3.04 0.14
C PRO A 52 -6.56 2.78 -1.35
N ALA A 53 -5.78 3.65 -2.00
CA ALA A 53 -5.40 3.49 -3.40
C ALA A 53 -4.60 2.19 -3.66
N TRP A 54 -3.88 1.68 -2.65
CA TRP A 54 -3.21 0.38 -2.77
C TRP A 54 -4.19 -0.78 -2.66
N ALA A 55 -5.25 -0.66 -1.85
CA ALA A 55 -6.25 -1.72 -1.70
C ALA A 55 -7.16 -1.86 -2.93
N GLU A 56 -7.33 -0.77 -3.70
CA GLU A 56 -8.05 -0.74 -4.97
C GLU A 56 -7.25 -1.41 -6.11
N ASN A 57 -5.94 -1.51 -5.97
CA ASN A 57 -5.07 -2.12 -6.96
C ASN A 57 -4.85 -3.62 -6.66
N GLU A 58 -5.57 -4.48 -7.38
CA GLU A 58 -5.50 -5.95 -7.26
C GLU A 58 -4.12 -6.56 -7.60
N HIS A 59 -3.18 -5.76 -8.13
CA HIS A 59 -1.87 -6.26 -8.60
C HIS A 59 -0.75 -5.99 -7.57
N ILE A 60 -1.08 -5.38 -6.43
CA ILE A 60 -0.12 -5.13 -5.35
C ILE A 60 0.13 -6.41 -4.55
N LEU A 61 1.42 -6.71 -4.37
CA LEU A 61 1.88 -7.65 -3.35
C LEU A 61 2.25 -6.85 -2.11
N TYR A 62 1.56 -7.11 -1.01
CA TYR A 62 1.77 -6.42 0.24
C TYR A 62 3.07 -6.87 0.91
N PRO A 63 3.88 -5.92 1.43
CA PRO A 63 5.12 -6.23 2.11
C PRO A 63 4.86 -6.79 3.51
N ALA A 64 5.93 -7.02 4.27
CA ALA A 64 5.82 -7.47 5.66
C ALA A 64 4.98 -6.52 6.52
N HIS A 65 4.26 -7.07 7.49
CA HIS A 65 3.35 -6.35 8.38
C HIS A 65 3.99 -5.11 9.02
N LEU A 66 5.23 -5.22 9.52
CA LEU A 66 5.94 -4.10 10.15
C LEU A 66 6.11 -2.91 9.20
N SER A 67 6.40 -3.16 7.92
CA SER A 67 6.56 -2.10 6.92
C SER A 67 5.24 -1.35 6.68
N LEU A 68 4.11 -2.06 6.68
CA LEU A 68 2.79 -1.44 6.55
C LEU A 68 2.39 -0.68 7.81
N GLU A 69 2.75 -1.15 9.00
CA GLU A 69 2.52 -0.44 10.26
C GLU A 69 3.32 0.87 10.35
N GLN A 70 4.57 0.88 9.86
CA GLN A 70 5.47 2.01 10.00
C GLN A 70 5.42 3.02 8.85
N CYS A 71 4.82 2.69 7.70
CA CYS A 71 4.75 3.64 6.59
C CYS A 71 3.88 4.88 6.92
N SER A 72 3.99 5.95 6.12
CA SER A 72 3.03 7.06 6.21
C SER A 72 1.67 6.67 5.61
N SER A 73 0.59 7.32 6.05
CA SER A 73 -0.72 7.17 5.40
C SER A 73 -0.76 7.86 4.04
N GLN A 74 -1.76 7.51 3.22
CA GLN A 74 -2.00 8.17 1.94
C GLN A 74 -2.25 9.67 2.11
N ALA A 75 -3.04 10.08 3.10
CA ALA A 75 -3.29 11.50 3.37
C ALA A 75 -1.99 12.27 3.70
N THR A 76 -1.12 11.69 4.53
CA THR A 76 0.19 12.30 4.82
C THR A 76 1.10 12.35 3.59
N ALA A 77 1.06 11.33 2.74
CA ALA A 77 1.82 11.33 1.48
C ALA A 77 1.33 12.42 0.52
N GLN A 78 0.01 12.61 0.39
CA GLN A 78 -0.60 13.67 -0.42
C GLN A 78 -0.22 15.06 0.10
N TYR A 79 -0.30 15.28 1.41
CA TYR A 79 0.12 16.54 2.02
C TYR A 79 1.61 16.85 1.79
N LYS A 80 2.49 15.85 1.91
CA LYS A 80 3.92 16.01 1.59
C LYS A 80 4.13 16.37 0.12
N ALA A 81 3.36 15.78 -0.80
CA ALA A 81 3.44 16.11 -2.21
C ALA A 81 2.99 17.56 -2.47
N GLU A 82 1.91 18.01 -1.83
CA GLU A 82 1.42 19.39 -1.92
C GLU A 82 2.47 20.41 -1.46
N ILE A 83 3.17 20.16 -0.34
CA ILE A 83 4.26 21.02 0.12
C ILE A 83 5.35 21.16 -0.95
N ILE A 84 5.77 20.04 -1.54
CA ILE A 84 6.82 20.05 -2.58
C ILE A 84 6.33 20.84 -3.81
N THR A 85 5.10 20.60 -4.26
CA THR A 85 4.49 21.35 -5.37
C THR A 85 4.48 22.85 -5.10
N ASN A 86 4.05 23.27 -3.90
CA ASN A 86 4.00 24.70 -3.54
C ASN A 86 5.39 25.34 -3.45
N LEU A 87 6.39 24.63 -2.93
CA LEU A 87 7.76 25.12 -2.89
C LEU A 87 8.32 25.32 -4.30
N LEU A 88 8.09 24.38 -5.21
CA LEU A 88 8.52 24.50 -6.61
C LEU A 88 7.84 25.67 -7.33
N HIS A 89 6.55 25.94 -7.06
CA HIS A 89 5.88 27.12 -7.63
C HIS A 89 6.43 28.45 -7.09
N THR A 90 6.74 28.52 -5.79
CA THR A 90 7.32 29.72 -5.16
C THR A 90 8.69 30.07 -5.76
N GLU A 91 9.51 29.07 -6.11
CA GLU A 91 10.81 29.28 -6.76
C GLU A 91 10.70 29.78 -8.21
N GLN A 92 9.59 29.53 -8.90
CA GLN A 92 9.36 30.02 -10.27
C GLN A 92 8.87 31.47 -10.32
N GLU A 93 8.22 31.95 -9.26
CA GLU A 93 7.70 33.33 -9.17
C GLU A 93 8.76 34.36 -8.73
N HIS A 94 9.95 33.92 -8.29
CA HIS A 94 11.10 34.79 -8.02
C HIS A 94 12.21 34.57 -9.07
N PRO A 95 12.13 35.19 -10.27
CA PRO A 95 13.29 35.26 -11.13
C PRO A 95 14.37 36.05 -10.39
N ALA A 96 15.61 35.54 -10.41
CA ALA A 96 16.78 36.25 -9.88
C ALA A 96 16.73 37.70 -10.36
N GLN A 97 16.70 38.65 -9.42
CA GLN A 97 16.85 40.06 -9.73
C GLN A 97 18.19 40.22 -10.44
N GLY A 98 18.14 40.39 -11.76
CA GLY A 98 19.31 40.69 -12.57
C GLY A 98 19.96 41.98 -12.08
N PRO A 99 21.27 42.18 -12.33
CA PRO A 99 21.98 43.33 -11.79
C PRO A 99 21.29 44.62 -12.24
N VAL A 100 20.95 45.47 -11.27
CA VAL A 100 20.41 46.81 -11.51
C VAL A 100 21.46 47.59 -12.31
N PRO A 101 21.13 48.11 -13.51
CA PRO A 101 22.08 48.87 -14.30
C PRO A 101 22.41 50.21 -13.60
N PRO A 102 23.59 50.78 -13.89
CA PRO A 102 24.14 51.94 -13.17
C PRO A 102 23.30 53.22 -13.30
#